data_AF-A0A2A5FGF3-F1
#
_entry.id   AF-A0A2A5FGF3-F1
#
_cell.length_a   1.000
_cell.length_b   1.000
_cell.length_c   1.000
_cell.angle_alpha   90.00
_cell.angle_beta   90.00
_cell.angle_gamma   90.00
#
_symmetry.space_group_name_H-M   'P 1'
#
loop_
_entity.id
_entity.type
_entity.pdbx_description
1 polymer ?
#
loop_
_entity_poly.entity_id
_entity_poly.type
_entity_poly.pdbx_seq_one_letter_code
_entity_poly.pdbx_strand_id
1 'polypeptide(L)'
;MFLDNIFETEKITESFGHLLDLQQKYLKDKELMRYMTAANPTDELPGPLNIEFHPRPKRSYKWMHKKADLQAIKIIKKDAEQLVGFAEKSTEILAELNHEKLRLTAEQEKLFAELVDAIQITVLRAMHKTVTLGSLLSKRENKITKNTTFNPASFLGEAEALRKKAQQIVYKREQQYRYSVDLIARKRWGHTAYRFGYLYPVSNLHFWQREEQQALKGRFGPLFMNIWNMPRIIGIVN
;
A
#
# COMPACT_ATOMS: atom_id res chain seq x y z
N MET A 1 13.35 24.79 8.24
CA MET A 1 12.82 23.77 7.28
C MET A 1 11.33 24.09 7.07
N PHE A 2 10.67 23.70 5.96
CA PHE A 2 9.31 24.20 5.63
C PHE A 2 8.25 23.98 6.73
N LEU A 3 8.35 22.89 7.51
CA LEU A 3 7.42 22.60 8.62
C LEU A 3 7.65 23.50 9.84
N ASP A 4 8.90 23.91 10.13
CA ASP A 4 9.21 24.83 11.24
C ASP A 4 8.47 26.15 11.09
N ASN A 5 8.46 26.67 9.85
CA ASN A 5 7.79 27.92 9.51
C ASN A 5 6.26 27.82 9.58
N ILE A 6 5.70 26.61 9.60
CA ILE A 6 4.25 26.40 9.61
C ILE A 6 3.75 26.10 11.01
N PHE A 7 4.41 25.21 11.74
CA PHE A 7 3.91 24.73 13.02
C PHE A 7 4.52 25.45 14.22
N GLU A 8 5.67 26.09 14.06
CA GLU A 8 6.40 26.80 15.13
C GLU A 8 6.57 25.96 16.41
N THR A 9 6.49 24.64 16.28
CA THR A 9 6.47 23.67 17.39
C THR A 9 7.56 22.65 17.13
N GLU A 10 8.65 22.73 17.90
CA GLU A 10 9.83 21.86 17.77
C GLU A 10 9.46 20.38 17.77
N LYS A 11 8.57 19.95 18.68
CA LYS A 11 8.10 18.56 18.76
C LYS A 11 7.45 18.06 17.46
N ILE A 12 6.66 18.88 16.77
CA ILE A 12 6.03 18.48 15.50
C ILE A 12 7.10 18.30 14.44
N THR A 13 8.01 19.27 14.29
CA THR A 13 9.08 19.18 13.30
C THR A 13 9.98 17.97 13.58
N GLU A 14 10.44 17.78 14.82
CA GLU A 14 11.31 16.67 15.20
C GLU A 14 10.65 15.32 14.93
N SER A 15 9.39 15.13 15.34
CA SER A 15 8.67 13.88 15.12
C SER A 15 8.48 13.60 13.64
N PHE A 16 8.14 14.59 12.81
CA PHE A 16 8.05 14.40 11.36
C PHE A 16 9.42 14.20 10.70
N GLY A 17 10.48 14.79 11.25
CA GLY A 17 11.87 14.52 10.87
C GLY A 17 12.23 13.05 11.12
N HIS A 18 11.95 12.52 12.31
CA HIS A 18 12.17 11.11 12.62
C HIS A 18 11.32 10.17 11.74
N LEU A 19 10.07 10.53 11.44
CA LEU A 19 9.23 9.76 10.52
C LEU A 19 9.79 9.76 9.09
N LEU A 20 10.38 10.87 8.65
CA LEU A 20 11.07 10.96 7.36
C LEU A 20 12.32 10.07 7.36
N ASP A 21 13.12 10.08 8.42
CA ASP A 21 14.29 9.23 8.57
C ASP A 21 13.93 7.74 8.58
N LEU A 22 12.83 7.37 9.22
CA LEU A 22 12.31 6.01 9.16
C LEU A 22 11.92 5.61 7.73
N GLN A 23 11.24 6.49 6.98
CA GLN A 23 10.93 6.23 5.57
C GLN A 23 12.19 6.11 4.71
N GLN A 24 13.19 6.97 4.94
CA GLN A 24 14.47 6.90 4.23
C GLN A 24 15.16 5.57 4.50
N LYS A 25 15.38 5.24 5.78
CA LYS A 25 16.05 4.01 6.20
C LYS A 25 15.34 2.75 5.74
N TYR A 26 14.02 2.67 5.88
CA TYR A 26 13.28 1.44 5.61
C TYR A 26 12.79 1.35 4.17
N LEU A 27 12.15 2.38 3.63
CA LEU A 27 11.52 2.28 2.31
C LEU A 27 12.54 2.47 1.19
N LYS A 28 13.53 3.35 1.36
CA LYS A 28 14.53 3.66 0.33
C LYS A 28 15.81 2.86 0.50
N ASP A 29 16.53 3.02 1.61
CA ASP A 29 17.88 2.44 1.77
C ASP A 29 17.85 0.90 1.80
N LYS A 30 16.83 0.32 2.42
CA LYS A 30 16.57 -1.13 2.41
C LYS A 30 15.72 -1.60 1.22
N GLU A 31 15.39 -0.68 0.29
CA GLU A 31 14.56 -0.93 -0.89
C GLU A 31 13.16 -1.52 -0.62
N LEU A 32 12.60 -1.39 0.59
CA LEU A 32 11.31 -2.00 0.94
C LEU A 32 10.13 -1.35 0.21
N MET A 33 10.31 -0.16 -0.38
CA MET A 33 9.31 0.49 -1.24
C MET A 33 8.84 -0.41 -2.40
N ARG A 34 9.69 -1.34 -2.84
CA ARG A 34 9.37 -2.35 -3.86
C ARG A 34 8.19 -3.23 -3.47
N TYR A 35 7.97 -3.46 -2.17
CA TYR A 35 6.81 -4.20 -1.67
C TYR A 35 5.59 -3.30 -1.42
N MET A 36 5.82 -2.04 -1.06
CA MET A 36 4.76 -1.08 -0.74
C MET A 36 3.90 -0.76 -1.96
N THR A 37 4.50 -0.66 -3.14
CA THR A 37 3.77 -0.39 -4.38
C THR A 37 2.93 -1.60 -4.78
N ALA A 38 1.62 -1.39 -4.96
CA ALA A 38 0.76 -2.47 -5.40
C ALA A 38 0.99 -2.77 -6.89
N ALA A 39 1.02 -4.06 -7.24
CA ALA A 39 1.16 -4.46 -8.64
C ALA A 39 -0.11 -4.10 -9.42
N ASN A 40 0.05 -3.26 -10.43
CA ASN A 40 -1.01 -2.95 -11.38
C ASN A 40 -1.05 -4.03 -12.50
N PRO A 41 -2.15 -4.13 -13.26
CA PRO A 41 -2.29 -5.01 -14.41
C PRO A 41 -1.18 -4.88 -15.46
N THR A 42 -0.66 -3.68 -15.73
CA THR A 42 0.41 -3.51 -16.73
C THR A 42 1.72 -4.16 -16.29
N ASP A 43 1.99 -4.23 -14.98
CA ASP A 43 3.16 -4.93 -14.42
C ASP A 43 3.14 -6.44 -14.69
N GLU A 44 1.95 -6.99 -14.94
CA GLU A 44 1.70 -8.42 -15.09
C GLU A 44 1.53 -8.86 -16.55
N LEU A 45 1.65 -7.93 -17.50
CA LEU A 45 1.67 -8.24 -18.92
C LEU A 45 2.89 -9.12 -19.27
N PRO A 46 2.84 -9.88 -20.37
CA PRO A 46 4.05 -10.52 -20.89
C PRO A 46 5.02 -9.48 -21.45
N GLY A 47 6.31 -9.83 -21.50
CA GLY A 47 7.29 -9.02 -22.21
C GLY A 47 6.95 -8.90 -23.70
N PRO A 48 7.21 -7.74 -24.34
CA PRO A 48 7.92 -6.56 -23.82
C PRO A 48 7.03 -5.52 -23.10
N LEU A 49 5.74 -5.80 -22.89
CA LEU A 49 4.76 -4.81 -22.41
C LEU A 49 4.82 -4.55 -20.90
N ASN A 50 5.62 -5.30 -20.15
CA ASN A 50 5.74 -5.23 -18.69
C ASN A 50 6.75 -4.18 -18.20
N ILE A 51 6.73 -2.98 -18.77
CA ILE A 51 7.69 -1.90 -18.50
C ILE A 51 7.58 -1.42 -17.05
N GLU A 52 8.70 -1.32 -16.33
CA GLU A 52 8.75 -0.91 -14.92
C GLU A 52 8.76 0.61 -14.74
N PHE A 53 7.61 1.18 -14.37
CA PHE A 53 7.45 2.62 -14.09
C PHE A 53 7.47 2.96 -12.59
N HIS A 54 7.54 1.96 -11.72
CA HIS A 54 7.62 2.12 -10.27
C HIS A 54 8.41 0.96 -9.68
N PRO A 55 8.97 1.09 -8.45
CA PRO A 55 9.72 0.01 -7.83
C PRO A 55 8.88 -1.27 -7.73
N ARG A 56 9.42 -2.39 -8.21
CA ARG A 56 8.82 -3.71 -8.07
C ARG A 56 9.73 -4.66 -7.29
N PRO A 57 9.17 -5.71 -6.66
CA PRO A 57 9.98 -6.75 -6.07
C PRO A 57 10.84 -7.44 -7.13
N LYS A 58 12.08 -7.78 -6.78
CA LYS A 58 13.03 -8.47 -7.70
C LYS A 58 12.47 -9.76 -8.31
N ARG A 59 11.51 -10.38 -7.63
CA ARG A 59 10.75 -11.54 -8.11
C ARG A 59 9.26 -11.24 -8.03
N SER A 60 8.52 -11.54 -9.10
CA SER A 60 7.07 -11.30 -9.13
C SER A 60 6.32 -12.15 -8.11
N TYR A 61 5.14 -11.68 -7.67
CA TYR A 61 4.26 -12.45 -6.77
C TYR A 61 3.86 -13.82 -7.38
N LYS A 62 3.71 -13.89 -8.71
CA LYS A 62 3.53 -15.16 -9.45
C LYS A 62 4.69 -16.13 -9.22
N TRP A 63 5.93 -15.62 -9.24
CA TRP A 63 7.12 -16.43 -8.97
C TRP A 63 7.16 -16.85 -7.49
N MET A 64 6.88 -15.93 -6.56
CA MET A 64 6.84 -16.24 -5.12
C MET A 64 5.84 -17.37 -4.82
N HIS A 65 4.66 -17.32 -5.46
CA HIS A 65 3.63 -18.33 -5.30
C HIS A 65 3.98 -19.70 -5.88
N LYS A 66 4.67 -19.73 -7.03
CA LYS A 66 4.81 -20.96 -7.83
C LYS A 66 6.19 -21.59 -7.78
N LYS A 67 7.24 -20.80 -7.63
CA LYS A 67 8.63 -21.18 -7.91
C LYS A 67 9.60 -20.93 -6.76
N ALA A 68 9.30 -20.03 -5.82
CA ALA A 68 10.20 -19.78 -4.69
C ALA A 68 10.57 -21.07 -3.96
N ASP A 69 11.85 -21.22 -3.62
CA ASP A 69 12.36 -22.26 -2.74
C ASP A 69 12.37 -21.77 -1.28
N LEU A 70 12.76 -22.64 -0.34
CA LEU A 70 12.77 -22.31 1.08
C LEU A 70 13.73 -21.17 1.43
N GLN A 71 14.86 -21.06 0.72
CA GLN A 71 15.83 -19.99 0.96
C GLN A 71 15.26 -18.63 0.52
N ALA A 72 14.66 -18.56 -0.67
CA ALA A 72 14.01 -17.37 -1.16
C ALA A 72 12.80 -16.97 -0.28
N ILE A 73 12.02 -17.93 0.20
CA ILE A 73 10.93 -17.68 1.15
C ILE A 73 11.47 -17.02 2.42
N LYS A 74 12.54 -17.57 3.00
CA LYS A 74 13.16 -17.01 4.21
C LYS A 74 13.65 -15.57 3.99
N ILE A 75 14.30 -15.30 2.86
CA ILE A 75 14.79 -13.95 2.52
C ILE A 75 13.62 -12.96 2.43
N ILE A 76 12.57 -13.29 1.67
CA ILE A 76 11.44 -12.38 1.46
C ILE A 76 10.65 -12.19 2.76
N LYS A 77 10.50 -13.23 3.60
CA LYS A 77 9.89 -13.11 4.93
C LYS A 77 10.66 -12.12 5.80
N LYS A 78 12.01 -12.20 5.80
CA LYS A 78 12.86 -11.25 6.52
C LYS A 78 12.68 -9.81 6.03
N ASP A 79 12.50 -9.59 4.73
CA ASP A 79 12.21 -8.25 4.19
C ASP A 79 10.82 -7.75 4.65
N ALA A 80 9.82 -8.63 4.67
CA ALA A 80 8.49 -8.32 5.17
C ALA A 80 8.48 -8.01 6.69
N GLU A 81 9.29 -8.70 7.49
CA GLU A 81 9.44 -8.39 8.92
C GLU A 81 10.02 -6.98 9.14
N GLN A 82 10.88 -6.50 8.25
CA GLN A 82 11.41 -5.13 8.35
C GLN A 82 10.33 -4.07 8.10
N LEU A 83 9.27 -4.37 7.34
CA LEU A 83 8.11 -3.49 7.19
C LEU A 83 7.33 -3.36 8.51
N VAL A 84 7.28 -4.43 9.33
CA VAL A 84 6.68 -4.38 10.66
C VAL A 84 7.48 -3.44 11.56
N GLY A 85 8.81 -3.58 11.58
CA GLY A 85 9.66 -2.68 12.37
C GLY A 85 9.60 -1.21 11.92
N PHE A 86 9.28 -0.94 10.65
CA PHE A 86 8.95 0.43 10.20
C PHE A 86 7.60 0.90 10.74
N ALA A 87 6.58 0.04 10.65
CA ALA A 87 5.22 0.35 11.08
C ALA A 87 5.13 0.60 12.60
N GLU A 88 5.77 -0.24 13.42
CA GLU A 88 5.77 -0.12 14.88
C GLU A 88 6.40 1.20 15.33
N LYS A 89 7.62 1.49 14.89
CA LYS A 89 8.32 2.73 15.24
C LYS A 89 7.58 3.99 14.79
N SER A 90 6.99 3.93 13.60
CA SER A 90 6.18 5.06 13.10
C SER A 90 4.90 5.23 13.93
N THR A 91 4.29 4.12 14.37
CA THR A 91 3.10 4.15 15.22
C THR A 91 3.41 4.71 16.60
N GLU A 92 4.56 4.36 17.19
CA GLU A 92 5.03 4.91 18.47
C GLU A 92 5.16 6.44 18.39
N ILE A 93 5.84 6.97 17.36
CA ILE A 93 5.98 8.43 17.16
C ILE A 93 4.61 9.11 16.98
N LEU A 94 3.70 8.51 16.20
CA LEU A 94 2.36 9.05 16.01
C LEU A 94 1.52 9.01 17.30
N ALA A 95 1.69 7.97 18.13
CA ALA A 95 1.00 7.86 19.41
C ALA A 95 1.47 8.94 20.37
N GLU A 96 2.79 9.17 20.47
CA GLU A 96 3.35 10.29 21.25
C GLU A 96 2.76 11.63 20.80
N LEU A 97 2.77 11.91 19.49
CA LEU A 97 2.21 13.16 18.94
C LEU A 97 0.72 13.36 19.28
N ASN A 98 -0.08 12.28 19.31
CA ASN A 98 -1.50 12.36 19.63
C ASN A 98 -1.80 12.60 21.12
N HIS A 99 -0.86 12.26 22.01
CA HIS A 99 -1.01 12.51 23.45
C HIS A 99 -0.60 13.93 23.85
N GLU A 100 0.05 14.67 22.96
CA GLU A 100 0.52 16.02 23.24
C GLU A 100 -0.60 17.06 23.13
N LYS A 101 -0.56 18.05 24.04
CA LYS A 101 -1.43 19.22 23.97
C LYS A 101 -0.81 20.29 23.07
N LEU A 102 -0.96 20.09 21.76
CA LEU A 102 -0.47 21.02 20.74
C LEU A 102 -1.39 22.25 20.68
N ARG A 103 -0.79 23.46 20.63
CA ARG A 103 -1.53 24.72 20.42
C ARG A 103 -1.44 25.09 18.96
N LEU A 104 -2.46 24.71 18.19
CA LEU A 104 -2.51 24.91 16.75
C LEU A 104 -3.68 25.83 16.38
N THR A 105 -3.50 26.63 15.33
CA THR A 105 -4.58 27.30 14.61
C THR A 105 -5.41 26.28 13.84
N ALA A 106 -6.63 26.65 13.43
CA ALA A 106 -7.51 25.74 12.68
C ALA A 106 -6.89 25.23 11.37
N GLU A 107 -6.10 26.07 10.69
CA GLU A 107 -5.37 25.73 9.47
C GLU A 107 -4.23 24.75 9.75
N GLN A 108 -3.46 25.00 10.80
CA GLN A 108 -2.40 24.08 11.26
C GLN A 108 -3.00 22.74 11.68
N GLU A 109 -4.13 22.70 12.39
CA GLU A 109 -4.80 21.45 12.78
C GLU A 109 -5.21 20.61 11.57
N LYS A 110 -5.76 21.24 10.51
CA LYS A 110 -6.14 20.56 9.27
C LYS A 110 -4.92 19.92 8.59
N LEU A 111 -3.84 20.69 8.46
CA LEU A 111 -2.60 20.21 7.84
C LEU A 111 -1.95 19.12 8.70
N PHE A 112 -1.88 19.30 10.02
CA PHE A 112 -1.36 18.30 10.95
C PHE A 112 -2.12 16.98 10.80
N ALA A 113 -3.45 17.04 10.79
CA ALA A 113 -4.29 15.87 10.61
C ALA A 113 -4.08 15.21 9.23
N GLU A 114 -3.79 15.97 8.18
CA GLU A 114 -3.46 15.44 6.86
C GLU A 114 -2.12 14.69 6.87
N LEU A 115 -1.10 15.26 7.50
CA LEU A 115 0.22 14.65 7.63
C LEU A 115 0.16 13.36 8.47
N VAL A 116 -0.57 13.37 9.60
CA VAL A 116 -0.79 12.19 10.43
C VAL A 116 -1.52 11.10 9.65
N ASP A 117 -2.64 11.44 8.98
CA ASP A 117 -3.43 10.48 8.19
C ASP A 117 -2.58 9.87 7.05
N ALA A 118 -1.68 10.65 6.42
CA ALA A 118 -0.77 10.17 5.37
C ALA A 118 0.26 9.15 5.88
N ILE A 119 0.88 9.41 7.03
CA ILE A 119 1.81 8.45 7.66
C ILE A 119 1.04 7.21 8.13
N GLN A 120 -0.15 7.38 8.71
CA GLN A 120 -0.94 6.26 9.21
C GLN A 120 -1.40 5.32 8.08
N ILE A 121 -1.80 5.85 6.91
CA ILE A 121 -2.06 5.02 5.72
C ILE A 121 -0.79 4.27 5.27
N THR A 122 0.37 4.91 5.32
CA THR A 122 1.66 4.29 4.96
C THR A 122 2.03 3.15 5.91
N VAL A 123 1.81 3.34 7.21
CA VAL A 123 1.98 2.30 8.25
C VAL A 123 1.02 1.13 8.02
N LEU A 124 -0.26 1.41 7.79
CA LEU A 124 -1.27 0.39 7.48
C LEU A 124 -0.92 -0.38 6.20
N ARG A 125 -0.34 0.30 5.20
CA ARG A 125 0.15 -0.35 3.98
C ARG A 125 1.27 -1.32 4.27
N ALA A 126 2.25 -0.92 5.07
CA ALA A 126 3.38 -1.77 5.44
C ALA A 126 2.90 -3.05 6.13
N MET A 127 2.01 -2.92 7.11
CA MET A 127 1.41 -4.07 7.81
C MET A 127 0.60 -4.95 6.85
N HIS A 128 -0.24 -4.36 6.00
CA HIS A 128 -1.02 -5.10 5.00
C HIS A 128 -0.10 -5.89 4.05
N LYS A 129 1.04 -5.31 3.65
CA LYS A 129 2.03 -6.01 2.83
C LYS A 129 2.67 -7.18 3.55
N THR A 130 3.03 -7.03 4.82
CA THR A 130 3.57 -8.14 5.61
C THR A 130 2.60 -9.31 5.64
N VAL A 131 1.32 -9.05 5.93
CA VAL A 131 0.30 -10.10 6.01
C VAL A 131 0.07 -10.77 4.65
N THR A 132 -0.06 -9.99 3.58
CA THR A 132 -0.30 -10.54 2.23
C THR A 132 0.90 -11.32 1.68
N LEU A 133 2.14 -10.86 1.92
CA LEU A 133 3.36 -11.60 1.59
C LEU A 133 3.49 -12.86 2.44
N GLY A 134 3.24 -12.76 3.74
CA GLY A 134 3.25 -13.89 4.67
C GLY A 134 2.29 -15.00 4.24
N SER A 135 1.05 -14.64 3.87
CA SER A 135 0.06 -15.57 3.32
C SER A 135 0.55 -16.26 2.04
N LEU A 136 1.06 -15.46 1.09
CA LEU A 136 1.55 -15.94 -0.20
C LEU A 136 2.69 -16.95 -0.06
N LEU A 137 3.68 -16.60 0.76
CA LEU A 137 4.89 -17.39 0.96
C LEU A 137 4.61 -18.62 1.81
N SER A 138 3.78 -18.50 2.84
CA SER A 138 3.39 -19.65 3.66
C SER A 138 2.63 -20.67 2.82
N LYS A 139 1.70 -20.24 1.94
CA LYS A 139 1.03 -21.14 0.99
C LYS A 139 2.03 -21.91 0.10
N ARG A 140 3.11 -21.26 -0.33
CA ARG A 140 4.18 -21.90 -1.12
C ARG A 140 5.01 -22.86 -0.26
N GLU A 141 5.42 -22.43 0.93
CA GLU A 141 6.19 -23.23 1.89
C GLU A 141 5.47 -24.53 2.23
N ASN A 142 4.18 -24.48 2.56
CA ASN A 142 3.39 -25.67 2.86
C ASN A 142 3.27 -26.63 1.67
N LYS A 143 3.25 -26.11 0.44
CA LYS A 143 3.29 -26.97 -0.76
C LYS A 143 4.63 -27.70 -0.90
N ILE A 144 5.74 -27.09 -0.45
CA ILE A 144 7.07 -27.70 -0.49
C ILE A 144 7.22 -28.71 0.65
N THR A 145 6.85 -28.34 1.86
CA THR A 145 7.03 -29.14 3.08
C THR A 145 5.93 -30.18 3.30
N LYS A 146 4.85 -30.12 2.51
CA LYS A 146 3.64 -30.95 2.65
C LYS A 146 2.96 -30.81 4.01
N ASN A 147 3.09 -29.65 4.65
CA ASN A 147 2.43 -29.37 5.92
C ASN A 147 0.93 -29.09 5.71
N THR A 148 0.07 -29.82 6.41
CA THR A 148 -1.39 -29.81 6.27
C THR A 148 -2.11 -28.87 7.23
N THR A 149 -1.41 -28.25 8.19
CA THR A 149 -2.04 -27.40 9.23
C THR A 149 -2.21 -25.93 8.82
N PHE A 150 -1.82 -25.56 7.61
CA PHE A 150 -1.93 -24.18 7.14
C PHE A 150 -3.36 -23.79 6.82
N ASN A 151 -3.82 -22.72 7.48
CA ASN A 151 -5.09 -22.08 7.17
C ASN A 151 -4.85 -20.75 6.42
N PRO A 152 -5.08 -20.69 5.09
CA PRO A 152 -4.95 -19.45 4.33
C PRO A 152 -5.96 -18.37 4.74
N ALA A 153 -7.08 -18.76 5.36
CA ALA A 153 -8.17 -17.84 5.70
C ALA A 153 -7.82 -16.90 6.86
N SER A 154 -6.95 -17.30 7.79
CA SER A 154 -6.57 -16.46 8.93
C SER A 154 -5.82 -15.19 8.48
N PHE A 155 -4.97 -15.30 7.46
CA PHE A 155 -4.22 -14.16 6.94
C PHE A 155 -5.08 -13.14 6.18
N LEU A 156 -6.21 -13.58 5.60
CA LEU A 156 -7.04 -12.70 4.78
C LEU A 156 -7.95 -11.82 5.63
N GLY A 157 -8.42 -12.32 6.77
CA GLY A 157 -9.20 -11.52 7.72
C GLY A 157 -8.38 -10.33 8.26
N GLU A 158 -7.11 -10.55 8.58
CA GLU A 158 -6.22 -9.50 9.07
C GLU A 158 -5.89 -8.46 7.97
N ALA A 159 -5.53 -8.91 6.76
CA ALA A 159 -5.28 -8.00 5.64
C ALA A 159 -6.52 -7.13 5.32
N GLU A 160 -7.70 -7.76 5.27
CA GLU A 160 -8.96 -7.04 5.06
C GLU A 160 -9.24 -6.03 6.16
N ALA A 161 -9.00 -6.38 7.43
CA ALA A 161 -9.18 -5.47 8.56
C ALA A 161 -8.24 -4.25 8.45
N LEU A 162 -6.98 -4.46 8.08
CA LEU A 162 -6.02 -3.38 7.84
C LEU A 162 -6.45 -2.48 6.69
N ARG A 163 -6.91 -3.06 5.57
CA ARG A 163 -7.45 -2.29 4.43
C ARG A 163 -8.68 -1.49 4.85
N LYS A 164 -9.62 -2.07 5.61
CA LYS A 164 -10.82 -1.37 6.09
C LYS A 164 -10.49 -0.21 7.02
N LYS A 165 -9.48 -0.34 7.88
CA LYS A 165 -8.96 0.79 8.69
C LYS A 165 -8.40 1.90 7.80
N ALA A 166 -7.56 1.56 6.82
CA ALA A 166 -7.03 2.56 5.88
C ALA A 166 -8.15 3.23 5.07
N GLN A 167 -9.18 2.45 4.69
CA GLN A 167 -10.33 2.91 3.93
C GLN A 167 -11.13 3.99 4.68
N GLN A 168 -11.25 3.86 6.01
CA GLN A 168 -11.89 4.88 6.85
C GLN A 168 -11.12 6.21 6.82
N ILE A 169 -9.79 6.16 6.87
CA ILE A 169 -8.93 7.35 6.76
C ILE A 169 -9.11 8.01 5.38
N VAL A 170 -9.13 7.21 4.31
CA VAL A 170 -9.40 7.70 2.95
C VAL A 170 -10.74 8.42 2.88
N TYR A 171 -11.83 7.81 3.37
CA TYR A 171 -13.15 8.45 3.34
C TYR A 171 -13.22 9.73 4.18
N LYS A 172 -12.54 9.79 5.32
CA LYS A 172 -12.38 11.02 6.11
C LYS A 172 -11.68 12.11 5.29
N ARG A 173 -10.58 11.77 4.60
CA ARG A 173 -9.82 12.72 3.75
C ARG A 173 -10.60 13.18 2.52
N GLU A 174 -11.44 12.33 1.93
CA GLU A 174 -12.27 12.70 0.78
C GLU A 174 -13.16 13.92 1.06
N GLN A 175 -13.63 14.08 2.30
CA GLN A 175 -14.46 15.22 2.72
C GLN A 175 -13.70 16.55 2.71
N GLN A 176 -12.38 16.52 2.63
CA GLN A 176 -11.50 17.68 2.67
C GLN A 176 -10.83 17.95 1.31
N TYR A 177 -11.17 17.18 0.28
CA TYR A 177 -10.62 17.42 -1.05
C TYR A 177 -11.06 18.77 -1.60
N ARG A 178 -10.12 19.43 -2.31
CA ARG A 178 -10.37 20.68 -3.01
C ARG A 178 -11.39 20.55 -4.16
N TYR A 179 -11.52 19.34 -4.72
CA TYR A 179 -12.41 19.05 -5.85
C TYR A 179 -13.48 18.03 -5.44
N SER A 180 -14.64 18.08 -6.11
CA SER A 180 -15.75 17.16 -5.86
C SER A 180 -15.32 15.70 -5.93
N VAL A 181 -15.69 14.92 -4.91
CA VAL A 181 -15.45 13.48 -4.81
C VAL A 181 -16.03 12.72 -6.01
N ASP A 182 -17.20 13.12 -6.50
CA ASP A 182 -17.83 12.50 -7.68
C ASP A 182 -16.98 12.67 -8.94
N LEU A 183 -16.26 13.80 -9.05
CA LEU A 183 -15.41 14.10 -10.18
C LEU A 183 -14.11 13.27 -10.16
N ILE A 184 -13.49 13.16 -8.98
CA ILE A 184 -12.10 12.67 -8.85
C ILE A 184 -11.99 11.25 -8.29
N ALA A 185 -13.00 10.74 -7.59
CA ALA A 185 -12.91 9.51 -6.79
C ALA A 185 -14.06 8.51 -7.02
N ARG A 186 -14.98 8.77 -7.96
CA ARG A 186 -16.09 7.86 -8.29
C ARG A 186 -16.04 7.37 -9.74
N LYS A 187 -16.84 6.36 -10.06
CA LYS A 187 -17.04 5.93 -11.45
C LYS A 187 -17.77 7.02 -12.20
N ARG A 188 -17.32 7.30 -13.42
CA ARG A 188 -17.92 8.30 -14.29
C ARG A 188 -17.63 8.00 -15.74
N TRP A 189 -18.52 8.46 -16.60
CA TRP A 189 -18.24 8.43 -18.02
C TRP A 189 -17.26 9.54 -18.42
N GLY A 190 -16.43 9.26 -19.41
CA GLY A 190 -15.40 10.16 -19.90
C GLY A 190 -14.63 9.54 -21.07
N HIS A 191 -13.76 10.34 -21.70
CA HIS A 191 -12.94 9.94 -22.85
C HIS A 191 -11.65 9.21 -22.48
N THR A 192 -11.36 9.07 -21.18
CA THR A 192 -10.16 8.37 -20.70
C THR A 192 -10.23 6.86 -20.92
N ALA A 193 -9.06 6.21 -20.86
CA ALA A 193 -8.91 4.74 -20.91
C ALA A 193 -9.55 4.00 -19.71
N TYR A 194 -10.03 4.75 -18.75
CA TYR A 194 -10.77 4.30 -17.58
C TYR A 194 -12.04 5.15 -17.41
N ARG A 195 -13.12 4.51 -16.96
CA ARG A 195 -14.43 5.15 -16.70
C ARG A 195 -14.60 5.47 -15.21
N PHE A 196 -13.64 6.19 -14.65
CA PHE A 196 -13.62 6.60 -13.24
C PHE A 196 -12.73 7.84 -13.03
N GLY A 197 -12.85 8.51 -11.89
CA GLY A 197 -11.96 9.61 -11.52
C GLY A 197 -10.56 9.10 -11.14
N TYR A 198 -9.53 9.95 -11.26
CA TYR A 198 -8.14 9.56 -11.06
C TYR A 198 -7.86 8.89 -9.69
N LEU A 199 -8.51 9.37 -8.63
CA LEU A 199 -8.39 8.83 -7.27
C LEU A 199 -9.32 7.65 -7.00
N TYR A 200 -10.14 7.18 -7.95
CA TYR A 200 -11.04 6.04 -7.72
C TYR A 200 -10.35 4.80 -7.14
N PRO A 201 -9.18 4.35 -7.63
CA PRO A 201 -8.51 3.18 -7.05
C PRO A 201 -7.96 3.40 -5.64
N VAL A 202 -7.67 4.66 -5.29
CA VAL A 202 -7.25 5.06 -3.94
C VAL A 202 -8.48 5.12 -3.02
N SER A 203 -9.56 5.70 -3.53
CA SER A 203 -10.85 5.89 -2.89
C SER A 203 -11.46 4.60 -2.37
N ASN A 204 -11.24 3.47 -3.03
CA ASN A 204 -11.76 2.16 -2.61
C ASN A 204 -10.66 1.15 -2.28
N LEU A 205 -9.40 1.60 -2.22
CA LEU A 205 -8.20 0.78 -2.04
C LEU A 205 -8.20 -0.47 -2.94
N HIS A 206 -8.63 -0.31 -4.20
CA HIS A 206 -8.85 -1.40 -5.15
C HIS A 206 -7.65 -2.34 -5.26
N PHE A 207 -6.43 -1.79 -5.32
CA PHE A 207 -5.24 -2.61 -5.48
C PHE A 207 -4.84 -3.37 -4.22
N TRP A 208 -5.21 -2.90 -3.04
CA TRP A 208 -4.98 -3.66 -1.81
C TRP A 208 -5.92 -4.87 -1.79
N GLN A 209 -7.21 -4.65 -2.09
CA GLN A 209 -8.18 -5.74 -2.21
C GLN A 209 -7.78 -6.73 -3.31
N ARG A 210 -7.27 -6.23 -4.43
CA ARG A 210 -6.75 -7.07 -5.51
C ARG A 210 -5.64 -7.98 -4.98
N GLU A 211 -4.63 -7.45 -4.30
CA GLU A 211 -3.53 -8.24 -3.73
C GLU A 211 -4.01 -9.32 -2.76
N GLU A 212 -4.97 -9.01 -1.87
CA GLU A 212 -5.62 -9.99 -0.98
C GLU A 212 -6.19 -11.16 -1.80
N GLN A 213 -6.95 -10.83 -2.85
CA GLN A 213 -7.61 -11.80 -3.71
C GLN A 213 -6.61 -12.58 -4.59
N GLN A 214 -5.49 -11.97 -4.97
CA GLN A 214 -4.41 -12.64 -5.69
C GLN A 214 -3.72 -13.68 -4.80
N ALA A 215 -3.41 -13.31 -3.55
CA ALA A 215 -2.83 -14.24 -2.56
C ALA A 215 -3.78 -15.42 -2.28
N LEU A 216 -5.07 -15.13 -2.09
CA LEU A 216 -6.11 -16.14 -1.89
C LEU A 216 -6.22 -17.09 -3.07
N LYS A 217 -6.50 -16.55 -4.27
CA LYS A 217 -6.88 -17.33 -5.46
C LYS A 217 -5.68 -17.84 -6.27
N GLY A 218 -4.47 -17.36 -5.98
CA GLY A 218 -3.27 -17.70 -6.74
C GLY A 218 -3.29 -17.18 -8.20
N ARG A 219 -4.02 -16.10 -8.46
CA ARG A 219 -4.20 -15.52 -9.80
C ARG A 219 -3.44 -14.20 -9.93
N PHE A 220 -2.35 -14.20 -10.68
CA PHE A 220 -1.43 -13.05 -10.85
C PHE A 220 -1.34 -12.61 -12.30
N GLY A 221 -2.51 -12.46 -12.94
CA GLY A 221 -2.59 -12.08 -14.34
C GLY A 221 -3.26 -10.71 -14.52
N PRO A 222 -2.95 -10.01 -15.62
CA PRO A 222 -3.36 -8.62 -15.83
C PRO A 222 -4.88 -8.44 -15.84
N LEU A 223 -5.64 -9.46 -16.25
CA LEU A 223 -7.11 -9.42 -16.30
C LEU A 223 -7.79 -9.64 -14.94
N PHE A 224 -7.06 -10.12 -13.93
CA PHE A 224 -7.63 -10.43 -12.63
C PHE A 224 -7.97 -9.15 -11.85
N MET A 225 -9.26 -8.97 -11.55
CA MET A 225 -9.79 -7.74 -10.91
C MET A 225 -9.29 -6.46 -11.60
N ASN A 226 -9.21 -6.50 -12.93
CA ASN A 226 -8.82 -5.36 -13.74
C ASN A 226 -9.95 -4.32 -13.77
N ILE A 227 -9.59 -3.05 -13.65
CA ILE A 227 -10.52 -1.91 -13.76
C ILE A 227 -10.30 -1.10 -15.03
N TRP A 228 -9.21 -1.33 -15.75
CA TRP A 228 -8.89 -0.59 -16.97
C TRP A 228 -9.41 -1.26 -18.23
N ASN A 229 -9.73 -0.46 -19.23
CA ASN A 229 -9.97 -0.96 -20.58
C ASN A 229 -8.61 -1.12 -21.29
N MET A 230 -8.03 -2.32 -21.20
CA MET A 230 -6.71 -2.60 -21.77
C MET A 230 -6.63 -2.32 -23.27
N PRO A 231 -7.59 -2.76 -24.12
CA PRO A 231 -7.62 -2.36 -25.53
C PRO A 231 -7.55 -0.85 -25.78
N ARG A 232 -8.23 -0.05 -24.95
CA ARG A 232 -8.19 1.43 -25.05
C ARG A 232 -6.86 2.01 -24.59
N ILE A 233 -6.22 1.42 -23.57
CA ILE A 233 -4.86 1.81 -23.14
C ILE A 233 -3.85 1.61 -24.27
N ILE A 234 -3.93 0.48 -24.99
CA ILE A 234 -2.99 0.13 -26.06
C ILE A 234 -3.42 0.64 -27.44
N GLY A 235 -4.46 1.47 -27.52
CA GLY A 235 -4.88 2.15 -28.75
C GLY A 235 -5.61 1.30 -29.79
N ILE A 236 -6.17 0.14 -29.41
CA ILE A 236 -6.93 -0.74 -30.32
C ILE A 236 -8.38 -0.25 -30.48
N VAL A 237 -8.95 0.37 -29.45
CA VAL A 237 -10.34 0.88 -29.47
C VAL A 237 -10.41 2.28 -28.88
N ASN A 238 -11.23 3.14 -29.48
CA ASN A 238 -11.45 4.52 -29.01
C ASN A 238 -12.56 4.63 -27.96
#